data_AF-A0A9E2X7P6-F1
#
_entry.id   AF-A0A9E2X7P6-F1
#
_cell.length_a   1.000
_cell.length_b   1.000
_cell.length_c   1.000
_cell.angle_alpha   90.00
_cell.angle_beta   90.00
_cell.angle_gamma   90.00
#
_symmetry.space_group_name_H-M   'P 1'
#
loop_
_entity.id
_entity.type
_entity.pdbx_description
1 polymer ?
#
loop_
_entity_poly.entity_id
_entity_poly.type
_entity_poly.pdbx_seq_one_letter_code
_entity_poly.pdbx_strand_id
1 'polypeptide(L)' 'MQRAFPSASIEVGKSDASATGLTTIVAHVEGTRTDMPAGGPLTRDLAVECRFDDNILTGFRWTAGPEH' A
#
# COMPACT_ATOMS: atom_id res chain seq x y z
N MET A 1 1.88 3.10 -4.85
CA MET A 1 3.18 2.70 -4.25
C MET A 1 4.37 3.06 -5.12
N GLN A 2 4.50 2.50 -6.33
CA GLN A 2 5.66 2.78 -7.20
C GLN A 2 5.85 4.27 -7.53
N ARG A 3 4.78 5.07 -7.61
CA ARG A 3 4.89 6.53 -7.78
C ARG A 3 5.57 7.24 -6.61
N ALA A 4 5.43 6.73 -5.38
CA ALA A 4 6.08 7.30 -4.20
C ALA A 4 7.55 6.86 -4.08
N PHE A 5 7.88 5.68 -4.63
CA PHE A 5 9.25 5.19 -4.72
C PHE A 5 9.55 4.71 -6.14
N PRO A 6 9.74 5.65 -7.09
CA PRO A 6 9.87 5.33 -8.53
C PRO A 6 11.06 4.43 -8.84
N SER A 7 12.12 4.52 -8.05
CA SER A 7 13.35 3.75 -8.21
C SER A 7 13.43 2.52 -7.29
N ALA A 8 12.41 2.26 -6.46
CA ALA A 8 12.47 1.15 -5.52
C ALA A 8 11.86 -0.12 -6.11
N SER A 9 12.55 -1.24 -5.95
CA SER A 9 11.98 -2.57 -6.11
C SER A 9 11.07 -2.85 -4.91
N ILE A 10 9.76 -2.84 -5.15
CA ILE A 10 8.72 -3.15 -4.17
C ILE A 10 8.12 -4.49 -4.54
N GLU A 11 8.22 -5.46 -3.65
CA GLU A 11 7.53 -6.74 -3.78
C GLU A 11 6.20 -6.65 -3.04
N VAL A 12 5.08 -6.78 -3.75
CA VAL A 12 3.76 -6.80 -3.13
C VAL A 12 3.54 -8.19 -2.54
N GLY A 13 3.61 -8.29 -1.21
CA GLY A 13 3.49 -9.56 -0.49
C GLY A 13 2.05 -9.98 -0.29
N LYS A 14 1.15 -9.02 0.01
CA LYS A 14 -0.24 -9.32 0.31
C LYS A 14 -1.16 -8.24 -0.22
N SER A 15 -2.26 -8.66 -0.82
CA SER A 15 -3.34 -7.78 -1.25
C SER A 15 -4.65 -8.37 -0.77
N ASP A 16 -5.36 -7.66 0.09
CA ASP A 16 -6.71 -8.00 0.51
C ASP A 16 -7.68 -6.94 -0.01
N ALA A 17 -8.89 -7.35 -0.37
CA ALA A 17 -9.96 -6.43 -0.69
C ALA A 17 -11.23 -6.89 -0.01
N SER A 18 -11.80 -5.98 0.78
CA SER A 18 -12.97 -6.22 1.61
C SER A 18 -14.06 -5.21 1.27
N ALA A 19 -15.24 -5.68 0.91
CA ALA A 19 -16.40 -4.82 0.69
C ALA A 19 -16.98 -4.40 2.04
N THR A 20 -16.98 -3.09 2.32
CA THR A 20 -17.48 -2.52 3.58
C THR A 20 -18.90 -1.94 3.43
N GLY A 21 -19.43 -1.89 2.21
CA GLY A 21 -20.79 -1.45 1.90
C GLY A 21 -21.26 -1.97 0.54
N LEU A 22 -22.44 -1.55 0.08
CA LEU A 22 -23.00 -1.99 -1.20
C LEU A 22 -22.13 -1.59 -2.40
N THR A 23 -21.48 -0.41 -2.32
CA THR A 23 -20.63 0.17 -3.37
C THR A 23 -19.21 0.46 -2.91
N THR A 24 -18.95 0.40 -1.61
CA THR A 24 -17.64 0.73 -1.04
C THR A 24 -16.79 -0.52 -0.84
N ILE A 25 -15.60 -0.52 -1.45
CA ILE A 25 -14.58 -1.56 -1.30
C ILE A 25 -13.33 -0.94 -0.68
N VAL A 26 -12.78 -1.56 0.36
CA VAL A 26 -11.50 -1.18 0.94
C VAL A 26 -10.49 -2.25 0.56
N ALA A 27 -9.47 -1.88 -0.20
CA ALA A 27 -8.34 -2.74 -0.53
C ALA A 27 -7.14 -2.38 0.33
N HIS A 28 -6.59 -3.37 1.02
CA HIS A 28 -5.34 -3.26 1.75
C HIS A 28 -4.24 -3.92 0.95
N VAL A 29 -3.18 -3.19 0.64
CA VAL A 29 -2.04 -3.73 -0.09
C VAL A 29 -0.78 -3.53 0.74
N GLU A 30 -0.08 -4.61 1.00
CA GLU A 30 1.19 -4.68 1.73
C GLU A 30 2.29 -5.06 0.74
N GLY A 31 3.41 -4.34 0.80
CA GLY A 31 4.59 -4.62 0.00
C GLY A 31 5.87 -4.27 0.74
N THR A 32 6.95 -4.93 0.41
CA THR A 32 8.24 -4.73 1.07
C THR A 32 9.27 -4.29 0.04
N ARG A 33 10.06 -3.26 0.38
CA ARG A 33 11.16 -2.79 -0.46
C ARG A 33 12.33 -3.78 -0.37
N THR A 34 12.54 -4.57 -1.42
CA THR A 34 13.64 -5.55 -1.51
C THR A 34 14.98 -4.89 -1.83
N ASP A 35 14.94 -3.68 -2.40
CA ASP A 35 16.11 -2.88 -2.80
C ASP A 35 16.95 -2.33 -1.63
N MET A 36 16.39 -2.22 -0.42
CA MET A 36 17.12 -1.73 0.76
C MET A 36 17.61 -2.88 1.66
N PRO A 37 18.67 -2.72 2.46
CA PRO A 37 19.11 -3.73 3.41
C PRO A 37 18.19 -3.83 4.64
N ALA A 38 18.02 -5.03 5.19
CA ALA A 38 17.22 -5.25 6.39
C ALA A 38 17.88 -4.55 7.60
N GLY A 39 17.10 -3.77 8.35
CA GLY A 39 17.59 -3.01 9.50
C GLY A 39 18.21 -1.63 9.17
N GLY A 40 18.04 -1.14 7.93
CA GLY A 40 18.38 0.24 7.59
C GLY A 40 17.49 1.27 8.31
N PRO A 41 17.90 2.54 8.36
CA PRO A 41 17.15 3.61 9.03
C PRO A 41 15.81 3.95 8.37
N LEU A 42 15.54 3.41 7.17
CA LEU A 42 14.32 3.65 6.41
C LEU A 42 13.40 2.44 6.48
N THR A 43 12.11 2.69 6.74
CA THR A 43 11.07 1.66 6.73
C THR A 43 10.99 1.00 5.36
N ARG A 44 11.22 -0.32 5.32
CA ARG A 44 11.13 -1.13 4.10
C ARG A 44 9.70 -1.60 3.84
N ASP A 45 8.93 -1.78 4.90
CA ASP A 45 7.57 -2.27 4.85
C ASP A 45 6.62 -1.15 4.47
N LEU A 46 5.95 -1.34 3.34
CA LEU A 46 4.99 -0.44 2.76
C LEU A 46 3.61 -1.06 2.88
N ALA A 47 2.65 -0.32 3.39
CA ALA A 47 1.26 -0.74 3.38
C ALA A 47 0.38 0.45 3.05
N VAL A 48 -0.60 0.22 2.20
CA VAL A 48 -1.57 1.23 1.79
C VAL A 48 -2.96 0.67 1.90
N GLU A 49 -3.86 1.57 2.23
CA GLU A 49 -5.29 1.35 2.20
C GLU A 49 -5.87 2.21 1.08
N CYS A 50 -6.49 1.55 0.12
CA CYS A 50 -7.17 2.14 -1.02
C CYS A 50 -8.68 1.97 -0.81
N ARG A 51 -9.43 3.07 -0.78
CA ARG A 51 -10.88 3.06 -0.74
C ARG A 51 -11.43 3.28 -2.14
N PHE A 52 -12.27 2.36 -2.57
CA PHE A 52 -13.04 2.45 -3.80
C PHE A 52 -14.50 2.68 -3.46
N ASP A 53 -15.15 3.56 -4.21
CA ASP A 53 -16.60 3.71 -4.21
C ASP A 53 -17.07 3.58 -5.65
N ASP A 54 -18.00 2.64 -5.90
CA ASP A 54 -18.47 2.30 -7.26
C ASP A 54 -17.33 1.94 -8.22
N ASN A 55 -16.34 1.17 -7.74
CA ASN A 55 -15.09 0.85 -8.45
C ASN A 55 -14.18 2.05 -8.79
N ILE A 56 -14.50 3.26 -8.34
CA ILE A 56 -13.65 4.44 -8.47
C ILE A 56 -12.77 4.58 -7.22
N LEU A 57 -11.45 4.70 -7.40
CA LEU A 57 -10.54 4.98 -6.29
C LEU A 57 -10.80 6.38 -5.74
N THR A 58 -11.42 6.47 -4.56
CA THR A 58 -11.81 7.73 -3.90
C THR A 58 -10.90 8.09 -2.73
N GLY A 59 -10.20 7.10 -2.15
CA GLY A 59 -9.29 7.31 -1.04
C GLY A 59 -8.02 6.50 -1.20
N PHE A 60 -6.89 7.10 -0.83
CA PHE A 60 -5.60 6.43 -0.76
C PHE A 60 -4.87 6.93 0.49
N ARG A 61 -4.47 6.01 1.36
CA ARG A 61 -3.77 6.32 2.60
C ARG A 61 -2.64 5.32 2.84
N TRP A 62 -1.50 5.80 3.32
CA TRP A 62 -0.43 4.93 3.81
C TRP A 62 -0.75 4.45 5.22
N THR A 63 -0.70 3.14 5.44
CA THR A 63 -0.84 2.47 6.75
C THR A 63 0.51 2.04 7.31
N ALA A 64 1.48 1.73 6.44
CA ALA A 64 2.90 1.56 6.72
C ALA A 64 3.74 2.08 5.54
N GLY A 65 5.03 2.37 5.72
CA GLY A 65 5.88 2.82 4.60
C GLY A 65 5.62 4.23 4.04
N PRO A 66 5.79 5.29 4.82
CA PRO A 66 4.68 6.25 4.82
C PRO A 66 4.97 7.76 4.62
N GLU A 67 5.60 8.57 5.45
CA GLU A 67 6.20 8.43 6.77
C GLU A 67 5.17 8.89 7.85
N HIS A 68 4.21 8.00 8.10
CA HIS A 68 3.26 7.80 9.20
C HIS A 68 4.00 7.65 10.52
#